data_AF-A0A2P8A870-F1
#
_entry.id   AF-A0A2P8A870-F1
#
_cell.length_a   1.000
_cell.length_b   1.000
_cell.length_c   1.000
_cell.angle_alpha   90.00
_cell.angle_beta   90.00
_cell.angle_gamma   90.00
#
_symmetry.space_group_name_H-M   'P 1'
#
loop_
_entity.id
_entity.type
_entity.pdbx_description
1 polymer ?
#
loop_
_entity_poly.entity_id
_entity_poly.type
_entity_poly.pdbx_seq_one_letter_code
_entity_poly.pdbx_strand_id
1 'polypeptide(L)'
;MEVHLYLSRPYYEDHFVNTSRDLHTANIAFTDTQIQHLSDSDVLQYVGKPEQWPINPLTPAPHEQGVPRYHVWPLASVEPEIDSSPDVQVKLLDFSNSFLSDQPPPNLSVPMSYCPPEVALGVALDHRVDLWALGCLI
;
A
#
# COMPACT_ATOMS: atom_id res chain seq x y z
N MET A 1 -19.28 -9.12 -7.88
CA MET A 1 -17.86 -9.33 -7.56
C MET A 1 -17.46 -8.09 -6.79
N GLU A 2 -17.62 -8.14 -5.46
CA GLU A 2 -17.31 -7.02 -4.57
C GLU A 2 -15.80 -6.79 -4.59
N VAL A 3 -15.38 -5.69 -5.20
CA VAL A 3 -14.03 -5.17 -5.01
C VAL A 3 -14.11 -4.39 -3.70
N HIS A 4 -13.74 -5.02 -2.59
CA HIS A 4 -13.57 -4.33 -1.33
C HIS A 4 -12.37 -3.38 -1.44
N LEU A 5 -12.61 -2.19 -1.98
CA LEU A 5 -11.74 -1.04 -1.77
C LEU A 5 -11.84 -0.70 -0.29
N TYR A 6 -10.85 -1.14 0.50
CA TYR A 6 -10.66 -0.69 1.86
C TYR A 6 -10.21 0.77 1.83
N LEU A 7 -11.17 1.67 1.57
CA LEU A 7 -11.03 3.08 1.88
C LEU A 7 -10.77 3.16 3.39
N SER A 8 -9.67 3.83 3.72
CA SER A 8 -9.23 4.18 5.08
C SER A 8 -10.44 4.44 5.98
N ARG A 9 -10.74 3.47 6.84
CA ARG A 9 -11.79 3.56 7.84
C ARG A 9 -11.43 4.68 8.83
N PRO A 10 -12.34 5.62 9.17
CA PRO A 10 -12.10 6.65 10.16
C PRO A 10 -12.29 6.02 11.55
N TYR A 11 -11.28 5.31 12.05
CA TYR A 11 -11.32 4.67 13.38
C TYR A 11 -10.16 5.08 14.29
N TYR A 12 -9.33 6.05 13.88
CA TYR A 12 -8.11 6.40 14.59
C TYR A 12 -7.97 7.92 14.79
N GLU A 13 -9.03 8.61 15.22
CA GLU A 13 -8.94 10.04 15.56
C GLU A 13 -8.32 10.31 16.95
N ASP A 14 -8.23 9.32 17.85
CA ASP A 14 -7.80 9.55 19.24
C ASP A 14 -6.47 8.89 19.66
N HIS A 15 -5.82 8.13 18.76
CA HIS A 15 -4.53 7.51 19.03
C HIS A 15 -3.57 7.78 17.88
N PHE A 16 -2.59 8.64 18.12
CA PHE A 16 -1.50 8.89 17.19
C PHE A 16 -0.79 7.57 16.85
N VAL A 17 -1.11 7.01 15.68
CA VAL A 17 -0.29 5.96 15.06
C VAL A 17 1.01 6.64 14.64
N ASN A 18 2.01 6.56 15.51
CA ASN A 18 3.22 7.36 15.38
C ASN A 18 4.33 6.69 14.54
N THR A 19 4.13 5.47 14.03
CA THR A 19 5.17 4.79 13.24
C THR A 19 4.59 3.82 12.20
N SER A 20 4.82 4.10 10.91
CA SER A 20 4.53 3.25 9.74
C SER A 20 5.83 2.66 9.20
N ARG A 21 6.19 1.46 9.70
CA ARG A 21 7.47 0.80 9.41
C ARG A 21 7.62 0.25 8.01
N ASP A 22 6.54 0.28 7.24
CA ASP A 22 6.46 -0.24 5.87
C ASP A 22 6.19 0.91 4.90
N LEU A 23 6.79 2.08 5.20
CA LEU A 23 6.69 3.25 4.34
C LEU A 23 7.55 3.04 3.10
N HIS A 24 6.92 2.51 2.05
CA HIS A 24 7.50 2.39 0.72
C HIS A 24 6.53 2.91 -0.35
N THR A 25 6.99 3.12 -1.58
CA THR A 25 6.19 3.70 -2.66
C THR A 25 4.85 3.01 -2.88
N ALA A 26 4.77 1.67 -2.74
CA ALA A 26 3.51 0.94 -2.89
C ALA A 26 2.48 1.15 -1.75
N ASN A 27 2.89 1.73 -0.61
CA ASN A 27 2.02 2.09 0.52
C ASN A 27 1.71 3.60 0.54
N ILE A 28 1.98 4.29 -0.57
CA ILE A 28 1.67 5.71 -0.76
C ILE A 28 0.74 5.82 -1.96
N ALA A 29 -0.38 6.52 -1.77
CA ALA A 29 -1.33 6.79 -2.84
C ALA A 29 -1.61 8.29 -2.95
N PHE A 30 -1.77 8.75 -4.18
CA PHE A 30 -2.32 10.07 -4.49
C PHE A 30 -3.84 9.97 -4.51
N THR A 31 -4.52 10.99 -3.99
CA THR A 31 -5.96 11.08 -4.13
C THR A 31 -6.31 11.63 -5.50
N ASP A 32 -7.17 10.92 -6.22
CA ASP A 32 -7.83 11.44 -7.41
C ASP A 32 -9.25 11.88 -7.01
N THR A 33 -9.52 13.19 -7.07
CA THR A 33 -10.83 13.76 -6.76
C THR A 33 -11.90 13.35 -7.77
N GLN A 34 -11.52 12.99 -9.00
CA GLN A 34 -12.45 12.53 -10.02
C GLN A 34 -13.04 11.16 -9.67
N ILE A 35 -12.26 10.30 -9.02
CA ILE A 35 -12.69 8.96 -8.61
C ILE A 35 -13.66 9.01 -7.41
N GLN A 36 -13.58 10.02 -6.55
CA GLN A 36 -14.35 10.08 -5.29
C GLN A 36 -15.87 10.07 -5.47
N HIS A 37 -16.35 10.45 -6.66
CA HIS A 37 -17.78 10.56 -6.96
C HIS A 37 -18.29 9.44 -7.89
N LEU A 38 -17.42 8.52 -8.32
CA LEU A 38 -17.77 7.44 -9.24
C LEU A 38 -18.37 6.24 -8.50
N SER A 39 -19.26 5.51 -9.18
CA SER A 39 -19.67 4.18 -8.73
C SER A 39 -18.59 3.14 -9.02
N ASP A 40 -18.59 1.99 -8.34
CA ASP A 40 -17.61 0.91 -8.58
C ASP A 40 -17.49 0.50 -10.05
N SER A 41 -18.61 0.47 -10.79
CA SER A 41 -18.60 0.15 -12.23
C SER A 41 -17.98 1.27 -13.05
N ASP A 42 -18.18 2.52 -12.66
CA ASP A 42 -17.66 3.69 -13.36
C ASP A 42 -16.17 3.90 -13.07
N VAL A 43 -15.69 3.49 -11.88
CA VAL A 43 -14.26 3.49 -11.56
C VAL A 43 -13.49 2.65 -12.56
N LEU A 44 -13.92 1.42 -12.85
CA LEU A 44 -13.25 0.54 -13.84
C LEU A 44 -13.31 1.10 -15.26
N GLN A 45 -14.32 1.90 -15.59
CA GLN A 45 -14.36 2.59 -16.87
C GLN A 45 -13.36 3.76 -16.90
N TYR A 46 -13.21 4.46 -15.78
CA TYR A 46 -12.30 5.60 -15.62
C TYR A 46 -10.83 5.17 -15.58
N VAL A 47 -10.47 4.21 -14.71
CA VAL A 47 -9.09 3.70 -14.56
C VAL A 47 -8.66 2.75 -15.68
N GLY A 48 -9.63 2.29 -16.48
CA GLY A 48 -9.42 1.28 -17.51
C GLY A 48 -9.66 -0.16 -17.02
N LYS A 49 -9.86 -1.06 -17.98
CA LYS A 49 -10.06 -2.49 -17.67
C LYS A 49 -8.71 -3.11 -17.34
N PRO A 50 -8.56 -3.76 -16.17
CA PRO A 50 -7.29 -4.35 -15.80
C PRO A 50 -6.96 -5.54 -16.70
N GLU A 51 -5.69 -5.71 -17.00
CA GLU A 51 -5.21 -6.86 -17.74
C GLU A 51 -5.26 -8.09 -16.84
N GLN A 52 -5.74 -9.20 -17.38
CA GLN A 52 -5.83 -10.47 -16.67
C GLN A 52 -4.90 -11.48 -17.31
N TRP A 53 -4.01 -12.07 -16.52
CA TRP A 53 -3.11 -13.11 -16.96
C TRP A 53 -3.54 -14.47 -16.39
N PRO A 54 -3.84 -15.48 -17.21
CA PRO A 54 -4.29 -16.78 -16.71
C PRO A 54 -3.21 -17.45 -15.85
N ILE A 55 -3.63 -18.00 -14.72
CA ILE A 55 -2.78 -18.84 -13.89
C ILE A 55 -2.89 -20.26 -14.41
N ASN A 56 -1.80 -20.76 -14.99
CA ASN A 56 -1.74 -22.13 -15.47
C ASN A 56 -1.00 -23.00 -14.45
N PRO A 57 -1.58 -24.13 -14.04
CA PRO A 57 -0.88 -25.13 -13.25
C PRO A 57 0.40 -25.58 -13.97
N LEU A 58 1.50 -25.74 -13.22
CA LEU A 58 2.77 -26.26 -13.77
C LEU A 58 2.64 -27.70 -14.32
N THR A 59 1.65 -28.44 -13.82
CA THR A 59 1.32 -29.80 -14.24
C THR A 59 -0.14 -29.83 -14.65
N PRO A 60 -0.58 -30.64 -15.64
CA PRO A 60 -1.98 -30.74 -16.03
C PRO A 60 -2.82 -31.37 -14.90
N ALA A 61 -3.24 -30.53 -13.96
CA ALA A 61 -4.10 -30.88 -12.85
C ALA A 61 -5.35 -30.00 -12.90
N PRO A 62 -6.51 -30.51 -12.42
CA PRO A 62 -7.68 -29.67 -12.22
C PRO A 62 -7.32 -28.47 -11.33
N HIS A 63 -7.82 -27.30 -11.69
CA HIS A 63 -7.58 -26.10 -10.92
C HIS A 63 -8.19 -26.28 -9.52
N GLU A 64 -7.34 -26.32 -8.49
CA GLU A 64 -7.77 -26.60 -7.12
C GLU A 64 -8.72 -25.52 -6.60
N GLN A 65 -9.65 -25.93 -5.73
CA GLN A 65 -10.57 -25.01 -5.09
C GLN A 65 -9.78 -24.04 -4.19
N GLY A 66 -9.96 -22.73 -4.44
CA GLY A 66 -9.25 -21.68 -3.71
C GLY A 66 -8.05 -21.07 -4.45
N VAL A 67 -7.61 -21.68 -5.56
CA VAL A 67 -6.57 -21.09 -6.41
C VAL A 67 -7.21 -20.07 -7.37
N PRO A 68 -6.75 -18.80 -7.40
CA PRO A 68 -7.22 -17.81 -8.37
C PRO A 68 -6.97 -18.26 -9.80
N ARG A 69 -7.92 -17.99 -10.71
CA ARG A 69 -7.82 -18.40 -12.12
C ARG A 69 -6.90 -17.51 -12.96
N TYR A 70 -6.62 -16.30 -12.47
CA TYR A 70 -5.82 -15.30 -13.16
C TYR A 70 -5.17 -14.37 -12.14
N HIS A 71 -4.02 -13.82 -12.53
CA HIS A 71 -3.45 -12.62 -11.95
C HIS A 71 -4.10 -11.40 -12.59
N VAL A 72 -4.29 -10.35 -11.79
CA VAL A 72 -4.68 -9.04 -12.29
C VAL A 72 -3.41 -8.20 -12.33
N TRP A 73 -3.02 -7.75 -13.52
CA TRP A 73 -1.88 -6.86 -13.66
C TRP A 73 -2.27 -5.46 -13.20
N PRO A 74 -1.39 -4.75 -12.45
CA PRO A 74 -1.64 -3.35 -12.13
C PRO A 74 -1.89 -2.55 -13.40
N LEU A 75 -2.87 -1.64 -13.36
CA LEU A 75 -3.13 -0.67 -14.41
C LEU A 75 -1.99 0.36 -14.42
N ALA A 76 -0.79 -0.06 -14.82
CA ALA A 76 0.43 0.74 -14.76
C ALA A 76 0.55 1.76 -15.91
N SER A 77 -0.44 1.78 -16.82
CA SER A 77 -0.32 2.48 -18.10
C SER A 77 -1.07 3.81 -18.15
N VAL A 78 -1.91 4.10 -17.15
CA VAL A 78 -2.51 5.43 -17.03
C VAL A 78 -1.56 6.20 -16.12
N GLU A 79 -0.64 6.96 -16.72
CA GLU A 79 -0.04 8.06 -15.99
C GLU A 79 -1.21 8.91 -15.51
N PRO A 80 -1.50 8.98 -14.21
CA PRO A 80 -2.55 9.85 -13.76
C PRO A 80 -2.15 11.25 -14.23
N GLU A 81 -3.09 12.01 -14.79
CA GLU A 81 -2.94 13.47 -14.83
C GLU A 81 -2.94 13.92 -13.38
N ILE A 82 -1.80 13.74 -12.70
CA ILE A 82 -1.54 14.34 -11.42
C ILE A 82 -1.41 15.80 -11.77
N ASP A 83 -2.56 16.48 -11.70
CA ASP A 83 -2.69 17.89 -11.92
C ASP A 83 -1.53 18.53 -11.17
N SER A 84 -0.70 19.32 -11.84
CA SER A 84 0.48 19.98 -11.24
C SER A 84 0.06 21.05 -10.21
N SER A 85 -1.15 20.91 -9.69
CA SER A 85 -1.79 21.71 -8.69
C SER A 85 -1.03 21.59 -7.37
N PRO A 86 -0.91 22.69 -6.63
CA PRO A 86 -0.32 22.69 -5.29
C PRO A 86 -1.14 21.88 -4.27
N ASP A 87 -2.32 21.38 -4.63
CA ASP A 87 -3.29 20.72 -3.75
C ASP A 87 -3.29 19.19 -3.85
N VAL A 88 -2.22 18.59 -4.39
CA VAL A 88 -2.10 17.13 -4.45
C VAL A 88 -2.16 16.55 -3.03
N GLN A 89 -3.15 15.69 -2.75
CA GLN A 89 -3.22 15.03 -1.45
C GLN A 89 -2.61 13.64 -1.55
N VAL A 90 -1.73 13.36 -0.60
CA VAL A 90 -1.08 12.06 -0.45
C VAL A 90 -1.67 11.37 0.77
N LYS A 91 -1.97 10.08 0.63
CA LYS A 91 -2.45 9.22 1.71
C LYS A 91 -1.50 8.06 1.93
N LEU A 92 -1.23 7.77 3.20
CA LEU A 92 -0.57 6.54 3.59
C LEU A 92 -1.58 5.40 3.58
N LEU A 93 -1.16 4.27 3.03
CA LEU A 93 -1.88 3.01 3.01
C LEU A 93 -1.21 2.02 3.96
N ASP A 94 -1.91 0.92 4.20
CA ASP A 94 -1.42 -0.26 4.92
C ASP A 94 -0.78 0.01 6.29
N PHE A 95 -1.62 0.13 7.31
CA PHE A 95 -1.20 0.27 8.71
C PHE A 95 -1.06 -1.09 9.43
N SER A 96 -1.02 -2.21 8.71
CA SER A 96 -0.98 -3.55 9.33
C SER A 96 0.31 -3.79 10.13
N ASN A 97 1.40 -3.11 9.77
CA ASN A 97 2.70 -3.15 10.44
C ASN A 97 2.95 -1.95 11.36
N SER A 98 1.93 -1.12 11.63
CA SER A 98 2.05 0.04 12.51
C SER A 98 1.93 -0.33 13.99
N PHE A 99 2.58 0.45 14.85
CA PHE A 99 2.58 0.26 16.30
C PHE A 99 2.59 1.61 17.03
N LEU A 100 2.22 1.61 18.31
CA LEU A 100 2.25 2.81 19.15
C LEU A 100 3.67 3.06 19.67
N SER A 101 4.11 4.33 19.74
CA SER A 101 5.49 4.66 20.15
C SER A 101 5.89 4.14 21.54
N ASP A 102 4.92 3.98 22.44
CA ASP A 102 5.12 3.43 23.78
C ASP A 102 5.09 1.88 23.82
N GLN A 103 4.77 1.24 22.69
CA GLN A 103 4.71 -0.21 22.54
C GLN A 103 5.49 -0.70 21.31
N PRO A 104 6.81 -0.42 21.20
CA PRO A 104 7.62 -0.90 20.10
C PRO A 104 7.74 -2.43 20.12
N PRO A 105 7.57 -3.11 18.97
CA PRO A 105 7.82 -4.54 18.90
C PRO A 105 9.33 -4.81 19.02
N PRO A 106 9.73 -5.99 19.52
CA PRO A 106 11.12 -6.29 19.85
C PRO A 106 12.04 -6.39 18.63
N ASN A 107 11.49 -6.73 17.45
CA ASN A 107 12.26 -6.88 16.21
C ASN A 107 11.50 -6.24 15.04
N LEU A 108 12.26 -5.79 14.04
CA LEU A 108 11.71 -5.35 12.76
C LEU A 108 11.94 -6.40 11.67
N SER A 109 10.91 -6.70 10.89
CA SER A 109 11.08 -7.27 9.56
C SER A 109 11.03 -6.14 8.54
N VAL A 110 12.18 -5.54 8.24
CA VAL A 110 12.34 -4.61 7.09
C VAL A 110 13.21 -5.26 6.02
N PRO A 111 12.91 -5.03 4.74
CA PRO A 111 13.83 -5.39 3.67
C PRO A 111 15.20 -4.74 3.90
N MET A 112 16.27 -5.48 3.65
CA MET A 112 17.64 -5.02 3.91
C MET A 112 17.99 -3.70 3.21
N SER A 113 17.40 -3.45 2.03
CA SER A 113 17.58 -2.23 1.24
C SER A 113 17.04 -0.96 1.90
N TYR A 114 16.09 -1.10 2.84
CA TYR A 114 15.43 0.02 3.52
C TYR A 114 15.65 -0.04 5.04
N CYS A 115 16.56 -0.91 5.50
CA CYS A 115 16.78 -1.15 6.92
C CYS A 115 17.45 0.07 7.58
N PRO A 116 16.79 0.73 8.55
CA PRO A 116 17.41 1.80 9.32
C PRO A 116 18.62 1.29 10.11
N PRO A 117 19.65 2.12 10.31
CA PRO A 117 20.87 1.71 11.00
C PRO A 117 20.59 1.25 12.45
N GLU A 118 19.66 1.86 13.17
CA GLU A 118 19.24 1.46 14.51
C GLU A 118 18.62 0.06 14.54
N VAL A 119 17.93 -0.35 13.48
CA VAL A 119 17.39 -1.70 13.33
C VAL A 119 18.53 -2.69 13.10
N ALA A 120 19.46 -2.35 12.19
CA ALA A 120 20.62 -3.19 11.91
C ALA A 120 21.56 -3.35 13.14
N LEU A 121 21.63 -2.32 13.99
CA LEU A 121 22.44 -2.29 15.20
C LEU A 121 21.72 -2.83 16.45
N GLY A 122 20.44 -3.20 16.35
CA GLY A 122 19.65 -3.70 17.48
C GLY A 122 19.43 -2.66 18.58
N VAL A 123 19.39 -1.39 18.22
CA VAL A 123 19.16 -0.26 19.13
C VAL A 123 17.66 -0.01 19.27
N ALA A 124 17.26 0.62 20.38
CA ALA A 124 15.86 0.95 20.65
C ALA A 124 15.23 1.74 19.49
N LEU A 125 14.00 1.34 19.16
CA LEU A 125 13.24 1.84 18.02
C LEU A 125 12.34 2.99 18.44
N ASP A 126 12.23 4.00 17.60
CA ASP A 126 11.24 5.07 17.73
C ASP A 126 10.80 5.56 16.35
N HIS A 127 10.02 6.64 16.30
CA HIS A 127 9.47 7.23 15.09
C HIS A 127 10.52 7.60 14.01
N ARG A 128 11.82 7.66 14.35
CA ARG A 128 12.88 8.01 13.38
C ARG A 128 13.10 6.94 12.32
N VAL A 129 12.66 5.70 12.55
CA VAL A 129 12.69 4.64 11.53
C VAL A 129 11.88 5.02 10.28
N ASP A 130 10.79 5.79 10.45
CA ASP A 130 9.97 6.26 9.34
C ASP A 130 10.64 7.40 8.57
N LEU A 131 11.42 8.24 9.26
CA LEU A 131 12.20 9.30 8.62
C LEU A 131 13.29 8.71 7.72
N TRP A 132 13.90 7.60 8.15
CA TRP A 132 14.82 6.84 7.30
C TRP A 132 14.11 6.30 6.06
N ALA A 133 12.97 5.62 6.25
CA ALA A 133 12.18 5.08 5.15
C ALA A 133 11.73 6.18 4.17
N LEU A 134 11.29 7.34 4.67
CA LEU A 134 10.95 8.50 3.86
C LEU A 134 12.16 9.02 3.08
N GLY A 135 13.33 9.07 3.70
CA GLY A 135 14.57 9.44 3.02
C GLY A 135 14.94 8.48 1.89
N CYS A 136 14.62 7.18 2.00
CA CYS A 136 14.82 6.21 0.92
C CYS A 136 13.85 6.36 -0.26
N LEU A 137 12.79 7.16 -0.14
CA LEU A 137 11.81 7.39 -1.20
C LEU A 137 12.14 8.56 -2.13
N ILE A 138 13.08 9.41 -1.74
CA ILE A 138 13.51 10.63 -2.45
C ILE A 138 14.78 10.33 -3.24
#